data_AF-A0A1E4LN09-F1
#
_entry.id   AF-A0A1E4LN09-F1
#
_cell.length_a   1.000
_cell.length_b   1.000
_cell.length_c   1.000
_cell.angle_alpha   90.00
_cell.angle_beta   90.00
_cell.angle_gamma   90.00
#
_symmetry.space_group_name_H-M   'P 1'
#
loop_
_entity.id
_entity.type
_entity.pdbx_description
1 polymer ?
#
loop_
_entity_poly.entity_id
_entity_poly.type
_entity_poly.pdbx_seq_one_letter_code
_entity_poly.pdbx_strand_id
1 'polypeptide(L)'
;MPGRGPAPKDASKRARRNKDAVELRVLQIQPTEQPKLPTFYVDVNLGKDEDGAPVIVKRRFTWPATTKSWWEMLARHPLAVEFTEMDWAYLAETAMIHAQFWKGDVKLAGELRLREANYGFTPEDRARLRMQFALATTAEVEYAERVDRAVSSRDRMRGITRKDSA
;
A
#
# COMPACT_ATOMS: atom_id res chain seq x y z
N MET A 1 38.67 -39.50 17.66
CA MET A 1 37.53 -38.78 18.25
C MET A 1 37.53 -37.35 17.71
N PRO A 2 36.59 -36.97 16.84
CA PRO A 2 36.46 -35.57 16.43
C PRO A 2 35.67 -34.81 17.50
N GLY A 3 36.10 -33.60 17.85
CA GLY A 3 35.26 -32.69 18.62
C GLY A 3 35.90 -32.09 19.87
N ARG A 4 36.58 -30.97 19.67
CA ARG A 4 36.58 -29.80 20.57
C ARG A 4 37.20 -28.65 19.78
N GLY A 5 36.38 -28.05 18.91
CA GLY A 5 36.71 -26.74 18.37
C GLY A 5 36.80 -25.71 19.51
N PRO A 6 37.48 -24.57 19.28
CA PRO A 6 37.63 -23.52 20.28
C PRO A 6 36.29 -23.11 20.88
N ALA A 7 36.27 -22.82 22.19
CA ALA A 7 35.08 -22.38 22.89
C ALA A 7 34.43 -21.18 22.19
N PRO A 8 33.08 -21.12 22.10
CA PRO A 8 32.38 -20.01 21.48
C PRO A 8 32.84 -18.68 22.06
N LYS A 9 33.16 -17.71 21.19
CA LYS A 9 33.64 -16.40 21.63
C LYS A 9 32.64 -15.76 22.58
N ASP A 10 33.18 -15.22 23.66
CA ASP A 10 32.46 -14.50 24.70
C ASP A 10 31.53 -13.46 24.08
N ALA A 11 30.28 -13.39 24.55
CA ALA A 11 29.22 -12.62 23.90
C ALA A 11 29.58 -11.13 23.78
N SER A 12 30.26 -10.60 24.80
CA SER A 12 30.78 -9.23 24.90
C SER A 12 31.90 -8.89 23.90
N LYS A 13 32.54 -9.91 23.30
CA LYS A 13 33.68 -9.75 22.38
C LYS A 13 33.35 -10.13 20.93
N ARG A 14 32.06 -10.37 20.64
CA ARG A 14 31.58 -10.70 19.29
C ARG A 14 31.53 -9.42 18.46
N ALA A 15 32.23 -9.41 17.33
CA ALA A 15 32.29 -8.28 16.41
C ALA A 15 31.00 -8.05 15.60
N ARG A 16 29.96 -8.89 15.78
CA ARG A 16 28.67 -8.66 15.13
C ARG A 16 27.88 -7.59 15.88
N ARG A 17 27.97 -6.39 15.33
CA ARG A 17 27.07 -5.24 15.43
C ARG A 17 25.65 -5.62 14.95
N ASN A 18 24.98 -6.60 15.56
CA ASN A 18 23.52 -6.62 15.48
C ASN A 18 23.05 -5.88 16.72
N LYS A 19 22.97 -4.55 16.55
CA LYS A 19 22.34 -3.64 17.51
C LYS A 19 20.97 -4.20 17.83
N ASP A 20 20.60 -4.21 19.11
CA ASP A 20 19.33 -4.75 19.59
C ASP A 20 18.17 -4.32 18.67
N ALA A 21 17.29 -5.27 18.37
CA ALA A 21 16.13 -5.01 17.52
C ALA A 21 15.35 -3.83 18.13
N VAL A 22 15.28 -2.72 17.40
CA VAL A 22 14.56 -1.53 17.83
C VAL A 22 13.15 -1.96 18.22
N GLU A 23 12.73 -1.59 19.43
CA GLU A 23 11.40 -1.93 19.93
C GLU A 23 10.33 -1.46 18.93
N LEU A 24 9.43 -2.37 18.57
CA LEU A 24 8.35 -2.09 17.62
C LEU A 24 7.40 -1.07 18.22
N ARG A 25 7.45 0.17 17.72
CA ARG A 25 6.49 1.21 18.07
C ARG A 25 5.23 1.05 17.22
N VAL A 26 4.14 0.62 17.84
CA VAL A 26 2.82 0.55 17.21
C VAL A 26 2.20 1.95 17.20
N LEU A 27 1.99 2.51 16.01
CA LEU A 27 1.26 3.76 15.82
C LEU A 27 -0.14 3.42 15.31
N GLN A 28 -1.16 4.04 15.89
CA GLN A 28 -2.53 3.92 15.39
C GLN A 28 -2.69 4.82 14.16
N ILE A 29 -3.13 4.23 13.05
CA ILE A 29 -3.49 4.98 11.84
C ILE A 29 -4.98 5.27 11.84
N GLN A 30 -5.36 6.38 11.21
CA GLN A 30 -6.75 6.69 10.94
C GLN A 30 -6.99 6.57 9.44
N PRO A 31 -7.65 5.49 8.98
CA PRO A 31 -8.05 5.38 7.60
C PRO A 31 -8.97 6.51 7.20
N THR A 32 -8.85 6.94 5.96
CA THR A 32 -9.62 8.05 5.39
C THR A 32 -10.26 7.63 4.09
N GLU A 33 -11.45 8.15 3.82
CA GLU A 33 -12.14 7.89 2.56
C GLU A 33 -11.41 8.54 1.38
N GLN A 34 -11.56 7.95 0.19
CA GLN A 34 -10.96 8.49 -1.02
C GLN A 34 -11.47 9.92 -1.29
N PRO A 35 -10.58 10.93 -1.35
CA PRO A 35 -10.99 12.27 -1.69
C PRO A 35 -11.30 12.38 -3.19
N LYS A 36 -12.04 13.43 -3.55
CA LYS A 36 -12.23 13.79 -4.97
C LYS A 36 -10.89 14.21 -5.56
N LEU A 37 -10.70 13.94 -6.86
CA LEU A 37 -9.52 14.42 -7.59
C LEU A 37 -9.32 15.93 -7.37
N PRO A 38 -8.07 16.38 -7.14
CA PRO A 38 -7.81 17.76 -6.83
C PRO A 38 -8.20 18.66 -8.00
N THR A 39 -8.75 19.83 -7.64
CA THR A 39 -9.08 20.86 -8.61
C THR A 39 -8.01 21.93 -8.56
N PHE A 40 -7.32 22.13 -9.67
CA PHE A 40 -6.33 23.18 -9.83
C PHE A 40 -6.49 23.86 -11.20
N TYR A 41 -5.83 25.00 -11.34
CA TYR A 41 -5.84 25.82 -12.54
C TYR A 41 -4.47 25.76 -13.19
N VAL A 42 -4.45 25.69 -14.52
CA VAL A 42 -3.24 25.73 -15.32
C VAL A 42 -3.25 26.95 -16.21
N ASP A 43 -2.07 27.53 -16.37
CA ASP A 43 -1.82 28.63 -17.28
C ASP A 43 -1.77 28.07 -18.70
N VAL A 44 -2.73 28.46 -19.54
CA VAL A 44 -2.80 28.07 -20.94
C VAL A 44 -2.42 29.28 -21.77
N ASN A 45 -1.39 29.11 -22.60
CA ASN A 45 -1.00 30.11 -23.58
C ASN A 45 -1.96 30.02 -24.78
N LEU A 46 -2.74 31.08 -25.02
CA LEU A 46 -3.71 31.16 -26.12
C LEU A 46 -3.14 31.76 -27.41
N GLY A 47 -1.86 32.13 -27.40
CA GLY A 47 -1.19 32.77 -28.53
C GLY A 47 -0.46 34.03 -28.10
N LYS A 48 -0.18 34.91 -29.06
CA LYS A 48 0.41 36.23 -28.83
C LYS A 48 -0.64 37.30 -29.10
N ASP A 49 -0.70 38.31 -28.24
CA ASP A 49 -1.47 39.53 -28.47
C ASP A 49 -0.88 40.34 -29.63
N GLU A 50 -1.56 41.43 -30.01
CA GLU A 50 -1.12 42.37 -31.05
C GLU A 50 0.30 42.95 -30.79
N ASP A 51 0.70 43.06 -29.52
CA ASP A 51 2.03 43.52 -29.09
C ASP A 51 3.09 42.39 -29.01
N GLY A 52 2.75 41.17 -29.43
CA GLY A 52 3.65 40.01 -29.39
C GLY A 52 3.84 39.38 -28.00
N ALA A 53 3.15 39.90 -26.98
CA ALA A 53 3.14 39.35 -25.62
C ALA A 53 2.29 38.06 -25.54
N PRO A 54 2.71 37.04 -24.77
CA PRO A 54 1.94 35.79 -24.63
C PRO A 54 0.67 36.00 -23.81
N VAL A 55 -0.47 35.57 -24.35
CA VAL A 55 -1.77 35.62 -23.66
C VAL A 55 -1.91 34.41 -22.77
N ILE A 56 -1.71 34.61 -21.47
CA ILE A 56 -1.82 33.54 -20.48
C ILE A 56 -3.17 33.65 -19.78
N VAL A 57 -4.02 32.63 -19.93
CA VAL A 57 -5.30 32.53 -19.22
C VAL A 57 -5.30 31.32 -18.31
N LYS A 58 -5.71 31.54 -17.05
CA LYS A 58 -5.94 30.48 -16.08
C LYS A 58 -7.19 29.68 -16.47
N ARG A 59 -7.01 28.41 -16.85
CA ARG A 59 -8.12 27.47 -17.08
C ARG A 59 -8.10 26.35 -16.06
N ARG A 60 -9.29 25.90 -15.66
CA ARG A 60 -9.42 24.72 -14.79
C ARG A 60 -8.80 23.51 -15.49
N PHE A 61 -7.91 22.81 -14.81
CA PHE A 61 -7.33 21.60 -15.35
C PHE A 61 -8.41 20.54 -15.54
N THR A 62 -8.45 20.00 -16.76
CA THR A 62 -9.37 18.91 -17.09
C THR A 62 -8.62 17.59 -17.03
N TRP A 63 -9.05 16.75 -16.09
CA TRP A 63 -8.54 15.39 -15.92
C TRP A 63 -8.91 14.50 -17.11
N PRO A 64 -7.96 13.77 -17.71
CA PRO A 64 -8.24 12.75 -18.73
C PRO A 64 -9.20 11.68 -18.19
N ALA A 65 -10.03 11.11 -19.07
CA ALA A 65 -10.96 10.04 -18.70
C ALA A 65 -10.24 8.79 -18.15
N THR A 66 -9.05 8.49 -18.70
CA THR A 66 -8.18 7.41 -18.22
C THR A 66 -7.76 7.63 -16.77
N THR A 67 -7.32 8.84 -16.40
CA THR A 67 -6.94 9.16 -15.02
C THR A 67 -8.12 9.13 -14.05
N LYS A 68 -9.32 9.56 -14.48
CA LYS A 68 -10.52 9.44 -13.64
C LYS A 68 -10.87 7.98 -13.36
N SER A 69 -10.84 7.15 -14.38
CA SER A 69 -11.12 5.70 -14.26
C SER A 69 -10.08 5.01 -13.36
N TRP A 70 -8.81 5.39 -13.52
CA TRP A 70 -7.72 4.93 -12.65
C TRP A 70 -7.94 5.37 -11.20
N TRP A 71 -8.33 6.62 -10.97
CA TRP A 71 -8.64 7.13 -9.62
C TRP A 71 -9.79 6.33 -8.98
N GLU A 72 -10.89 6.13 -9.69
CA GLU A 72 -12.04 5.35 -9.20
C GLU A 72 -11.69 3.86 -8.95
N MET A 73 -10.74 3.30 -9.69
CA MET A 73 -10.23 1.95 -9.44
C MET A 73 -9.50 1.87 -8.09
N LEU A 74 -8.82 2.93 -7.66
CA LEU A 74 -8.06 2.91 -6.41
C LEU A 74 -8.94 2.72 -5.17
N ALA A 75 -10.16 3.28 -5.15
CA ALA A 75 -11.10 3.01 -4.07
C ALA A 75 -11.51 1.54 -3.94
N ARG A 76 -11.39 0.76 -5.02
CA ARG A 76 -11.69 -0.68 -5.02
C ARG A 76 -10.47 -1.55 -4.72
N HIS A 77 -9.30 -0.93 -4.55
CA HIS A 77 -8.09 -1.67 -4.20
C HIS A 77 -8.21 -2.23 -2.78
N PRO A 78 -7.84 -3.50 -2.51
CA PRO A 78 -8.01 -4.10 -1.18
C PRO A 78 -7.30 -3.34 -0.05
N LEU A 79 -6.18 -2.70 -0.36
CA LEU A 79 -5.44 -1.88 0.62
C LEU A 79 -6.08 -0.51 0.89
N ALA A 80 -7.05 -0.08 0.09
CA ALA A 80 -7.65 1.26 0.23
C ALA A 80 -8.33 1.47 1.59
N VAL A 81 -8.74 0.37 2.25
CA VAL A 81 -9.33 0.37 3.60
C VAL A 81 -8.32 0.82 4.66
N GLU A 82 -7.02 0.71 4.40
CA GLU A 82 -5.95 1.10 5.33
C GLU A 82 -5.33 2.46 4.98
N PHE A 83 -5.74 3.08 3.87
CA PHE A 83 -5.13 4.32 3.40
C PHE A 83 -5.45 5.51 4.31
N THR A 84 -4.39 6.21 4.67
CA THR A 84 -4.46 7.47 5.42
C THR A 84 -4.52 8.67 4.47
N GLU A 85 -4.72 9.86 5.04
CA GLU A 85 -4.70 11.11 4.27
C GLU A 85 -3.40 11.28 3.47
N MET A 86 -2.27 10.84 4.04
CA MET A 86 -0.96 10.91 3.39
C MET A 86 -0.86 9.99 2.17
N ASP A 87 -1.48 8.81 2.24
CA ASP A 87 -1.55 7.89 1.10
C ASP A 87 -2.39 8.47 -0.03
N TRP A 88 -3.55 9.04 0.29
CA TRP A 88 -4.39 9.69 -0.71
C TRP A 88 -3.74 10.94 -1.30
N ALA A 89 -3.02 11.73 -0.50
CA ALA A 89 -2.25 12.87 -0.99
C ALA A 89 -1.15 12.41 -1.96
N TYR A 90 -0.42 11.35 -1.62
CA TYR A 90 0.60 10.76 -2.50
C TYR A 90 0.00 10.21 -3.81
N LEU A 91 -1.14 9.54 -3.73
CA LEU A 91 -1.86 9.06 -4.91
C LEU A 91 -2.39 10.22 -5.75
N ALA A 92 -2.82 11.33 -5.15
CA ALA A 92 -3.29 12.51 -5.86
C ALA A 92 -2.15 13.18 -6.66
N GLU A 93 -0.93 13.23 -6.12
CA GLU A 93 0.26 13.63 -6.89
C GLU A 93 0.58 12.62 -8.01
N THR A 94 0.42 11.33 -7.74
CA THR A 94 0.61 10.28 -8.75
C THR A 94 -0.41 10.40 -9.88
N ALA A 95 -1.64 10.83 -9.60
CA ALA A 95 -2.66 11.12 -10.60
C ALA A 95 -2.18 12.18 -11.61
N MET A 96 -1.43 13.19 -11.16
CA MET A 96 -0.87 14.23 -12.04
C MET A 96 0.14 13.64 -13.03
N ILE A 97 1.01 12.76 -12.55
CA ILE A 97 2.01 12.08 -13.37
C ILE A 97 1.31 11.15 -14.35
N HIS A 98 0.32 10.37 -13.89
CA HIS A 98 -0.52 9.54 -14.75
C HIS A 98 -1.21 10.37 -15.84
N ALA A 99 -1.81 11.51 -15.49
CA ALA A 99 -2.47 12.40 -16.46
C ALA A 99 -1.51 12.97 -17.51
N GLN A 100 -0.29 13.35 -17.13
CA GLN A 100 0.73 13.86 -18.07
C GLN A 100 1.25 12.75 -18.98
N PHE A 101 1.49 11.56 -18.42
CA PHE A 101 1.88 10.37 -19.19
C PHE A 101 0.85 10.05 -20.28
N TRP A 102 -0.44 10.00 -19.94
CA TRP A 102 -1.52 9.75 -20.91
C TRP A 102 -1.76 10.91 -21.89
N LYS A 103 -1.27 12.12 -21.59
CA LYS A 103 -1.25 13.24 -22.54
C LYS A 103 -0.06 13.19 -23.50
N GLY A 104 0.84 12.21 -23.35
CA GLY A 104 1.94 11.94 -24.28
C GLY A 104 3.35 12.12 -23.69
N ASP A 105 3.49 12.54 -22.43
CA ASP A 105 4.82 12.64 -21.80
C ASP A 105 5.32 11.27 -21.31
N VAL A 106 5.83 10.49 -22.26
CA VAL A 106 6.34 9.14 -22.01
C VAL A 106 7.56 9.09 -21.08
N LYS A 107 8.24 10.22 -20.84
CA LYS A 107 9.40 10.27 -19.93
C LYS A 107 9.01 9.99 -18.49
N LEU A 108 7.75 10.25 -18.15
CA LEU A 108 7.20 10.02 -16.81
C LEU A 108 6.87 8.55 -16.52
N ALA A 109 7.00 7.65 -17.51
CA ALA A 109 6.66 6.23 -17.34
C ALA A 109 7.46 5.56 -16.21
N GLY A 110 8.75 5.88 -16.09
CA GLY A 110 9.61 5.30 -15.05
C GLY A 110 9.18 5.71 -13.64
N GLU A 111 8.87 7.00 -13.45
CA GLU A 111 8.38 7.51 -12.17
C GLU A 111 6.99 6.94 -11.84
N LEU A 112 6.06 6.94 -12.80
CA LEU A 112 4.72 6.37 -12.62
C LEU A 112 4.80 4.92 -12.13
N ARG A 113 5.64 4.10 -12.79
CA ARG A 113 5.87 2.70 -12.40
C ARG A 113 6.39 2.57 -10.98
N LEU A 114 7.34 3.41 -10.56
CA LEU A 114 7.90 3.38 -9.20
C LEU A 114 6.86 3.75 -8.14
N ARG A 115 6.00 4.74 -8.43
CA ARG A 115 4.93 5.15 -7.52
C ARG A 115 3.87 4.05 -7.39
N GLU A 116 3.42 3.48 -8.50
CA GLU A 116 2.46 2.37 -8.50
C GLU A 116 3.03 1.10 -7.84
N ALA A 117 4.33 0.87 -7.98
CA ALA A 117 5.01 -0.26 -7.34
C ALA A 117 4.95 -0.22 -5.81
N ASN A 118 4.87 0.97 -5.20
CA ASN A 118 4.75 1.10 -3.75
C ASN A 118 3.40 0.59 -3.21
N TYR A 119 2.39 0.49 -4.07
CA TYR A 119 1.04 0.04 -3.72
C TYR A 119 0.69 -1.34 -4.29
N GLY A 120 1.64 -2.03 -4.93
CA GLY A 120 1.41 -3.40 -5.41
C GLY A 120 0.50 -3.51 -6.62
N PHE A 121 0.53 -2.54 -7.53
CA PHE A 121 -0.30 -2.55 -8.73
C PHE A 121 -0.02 -3.79 -9.60
N THR A 122 1.25 -4.21 -9.72
CA THR A 122 1.63 -5.41 -10.47
C THR A 122 1.80 -6.65 -9.58
N PRO A 123 1.66 -7.88 -10.12
CA PRO A 123 1.95 -9.11 -9.37
C PRO A 123 3.36 -9.16 -8.78
N GLU A 124 4.35 -8.63 -9.52
CA GLU A 124 5.74 -8.54 -9.06
C GLU A 124 5.84 -7.63 -7.83
N ASP A 125 5.18 -6.47 -7.86
CA ASP A 125 5.16 -5.55 -6.73
C ASP A 125 4.44 -6.14 -5.51
N ARG A 126 3.35 -6.88 -5.73
CA ARG A 126 2.68 -7.62 -4.65
C ARG A 126 3.59 -8.65 -4.01
N ALA A 127 4.32 -9.42 -4.81
CA ALA A 127 5.29 -10.38 -4.31
C ALA A 127 6.42 -9.68 -3.53
N ARG A 128 6.94 -8.56 -4.03
CA ARG A 128 7.95 -7.72 -3.38
C ARG A 128 7.49 -7.19 -2.02
N LEU A 129 6.24 -6.73 -1.94
CA LEU A 129 5.61 -6.23 -0.72
C LEU A 129 5.09 -7.35 0.19
N ARG A 130 5.24 -8.62 -0.22
CA ARG A 130 4.73 -9.80 0.49
C ARG A 130 3.22 -9.76 0.74
N MET A 131 2.49 -9.17 -0.18
CA MET A 131 1.03 -9.09 -0.11
C MET A 131 0.42 -10.33 -0.74
N GLN A 132 -0.40 -11.05 0.03
CA GLN A 132 -1.16 -12.19 -0.45
C GLN A 132 -2.60 -11.75 -0.68
N PHE A 133 -3.04 -11.87 -1.93
CA PHE A 133 -4.43 -11.61 -2.30
C PHE A 133 -5.12 -12.96 -2.28
N ALA A 134 -5.89 -13.23 -1.24
CA ALA A 134 -6.77 -14.38 -1.21
C ALA A 134 -7.89 -14.12 -2.24
N LEU A 135 -7.81 -14.79 -3.39
CA LEU A 135 -8.98 -14.94 -4.24
C LEU A 135 -9.94 -15.82 -3.44
N ALA A 136 -11.00 -15.24 -2.88
CA ALA A 136 -12.03 -15.99 -2.20
C ALA A 136 -12.72 -16.92 -3.20
N THR A 137 -12.10 -18.07 -3.46
CA THR A 137 -12.85 -19.25 -3.83
C THR A 137 -13.56 -19.71 -2.56
N THR A 138 -14.85 -20.02 -2.68
CA THR A 138 -15.74 -20.36 -1.57
C THR A 138 -15.15 -21.43 -0.62
N ALA A 139 -14.28 -22.30 -1.13
CA ALA A 139 -13.60 -23.33 -0.37
C ALA A 139 -12.63 -22.81 0.71
N GLU A 140 -11.91 -21.70 0.48
CA GLU A 140 -10.93 -21.19 1.44
C GLU A 140 -11.59 -20.43 2.60
N VAL A 141 -12.67 -19.68 2.30
CA VAL A 141 -13.50 -19.03 3.32
C VAL A 141 -14.20 -20.08 4.19
N GLU A 142 -14.79 -21.11 3.56
CA GLU A 142 -15.39 -22.21 4.31
C GLU A 142 -14.38 -22.98 5.17
N TYR A 143 -13.14 -23.14 4.70
CA TYR A 143 -12.08 -23.80 5.47
C TYR A 143 -11.67 -22.95 6.68
N ALA A 144 -11.44 -21.64 6.49
CA ALA A 144 -11.10 -20.72 7.57
C ALA A 144 -12.23 -20.66 8.63
N GLU A 145 -13.49 -20.55 8.20
CA GLU A 145 -14.64 -20.57 9.12
C GLU A 145 -14.78 -21.89 9.89
N ARG A 146 -14.50 -23.04 9.25
CA ARG A 146 -14.51 -24.34 9.94
C ARG A 146 -13.40 -24.45 10.97
N VAL A 147 -12.21 -23.93 10.67
CA VAL A 147 -11.07 -23.91 11.59
C VAL A 147 -11.39 -23.03 12.80
N ASP A 148 -11.91 -21.82 12.59
CA ASP A 148 -12.30 -20.93 13.69
C ASP A 148 -13.43 -21.51 14.56
N ARG A 149 -14.42 -22.15 13.94
CA ARG A 149 -15.51 -22.84 14.67
C ARG A 149 -14.97 -24.03 15.49
N ALA A 150 -13.98 -24.75 14.98
CA ALA A 150 -13.33 -25.85 15.67
C ALA A 150 -12.44 -25.37 16.83
N VAL A 151 -11.72 -24.25 16.68
CA VAL A 151 -10.94 -23.62 17.75
C VAL A 151 -11.88 -23.10 18.85
N SER A 152 -12.95 -22.41 18.48
CA SER A 152 -14.00 -21.95 19.39
C SER A 152 -14.66 -23.10 20.17
N SER A 153 -14.90 -24.25 19.51
CA SER A 153 -15.43 -25.43 20.18
C SER A 153 -14.44 -26.06 21.17
N ARG A 154 -13.14 -26.08 20.84
CA ARG A 154 -12.10 -26.58 21.74
C ARG A 154 -11.92 -25.68 22.96
N ASP A 155 -12.02 -24.37 22.78
CA ASP A 155 -11.90 -23.41 23.88
C ASP A 155 -13.09 -23.49 24.84
N ARG A 156 -14.31 -23.69 24.31
CA ARG A 156 -15.50 -24.02 25.11
C ARG A 156 -15.35 -25.31 25.91
N MET A 157 -14.70 -26.33 25.35
CA MET A 157 -14.51 -27.62 26.02
C MET A 157 -13.37 -27.59 27.06
N ARG A 158 -12.42 -26.66 26.93
CA ARG A 158 -11.33 -26.44 27.88
C ARG A 158 -11.81 -25.83 29.20
N GLY A 159 -12.92 -25.08 29.17
CA GLY A 159 -13.61 -24.58 30.37
C GLY A 159 -14.48 -25.62 31.09
N ILE A 160 -14.69 -26.80 30.49
CA ILE A 160 -15.49 -27.91 31.04
C ILE A 160 -14.53 -29.04 31.46
N THR A 161 -13.56 -28.74 32.32
CA THR A 161 -12.88 -29.79 33.07
C THR A 161 -13.80 -30.23 34.21
N ARG A 162 -14.16 -31.52 34.18
CA ARG A 162 -15.12 -32.19 35.07
C ARG A 162 -14.93 -31.76 36.53
N LYS A 163 -15.95 -31.09 37.08
CA LYS A 163 -16.19 -31.12 38.52
C LYS A 163 -16.81 -32.48 38.83
N ASP A 164 -16.36 -33.05 39.95
CA ASP A 164 -16.87 -34.23 40.65
C ASP A 164 -16.22 -35.57 40.27
N SER A 165 -15.51 -36.17 41.23
CA SER A 165 -16.11 -37.21 42.09
C SER A 165 -15.17 -37.61 43.23
N ALA A 166 -15.73 -37.60 44.45
CA ALA A 166 -15.41 -38.34 45.68
C ALA A 166 -13.97 -38.78 45.97
#